data_AF-A0A8T1VXX9-F1
#
_entry.id   AF-A0A8T1VXX9-F1
#
_cell.length_a   1.000
_cell.length_b   1.000
_cell.length_c   1.000
_cell.angle_alpha   90.00
_cell.angle_beta   90.00
_cell.angle_gamma   90.00
#
_symmetry.space_group_name_H-M   'P 1'
#
loop_
_entity.id
_entity.type
_entity.pdbx_description
1 polymer ?
#
loop_
_entity_poly.entity_id
_entity_poly.type
_entity_poly.pdbx_seq_one_letter_code
_entity_poly.pdbx_strand_id
1 'polypeptide(L)'
;MGSHCSKASATAKPSDAPEKELGPVELCSRLQSSLPVGTRHRTALKKFPNCFSSVEAVNWMLEHKQARDKREAVRKCQTLLGRGLIEQVDGPAEFAYGVKRFYRFKAAEAA
;
A
#
# COMPACT_ATOMS: atom_id res chain seq x y z
N MET A 1 -4.88 -1.96 35.53
CA MET A 1 -5.11 -2.29 34.11
C MET A 1 -5.36 -0.98 33.36
N GLY A 2 -4.58 -0.67 32.33
CA GLY A 2 -4.71 0.57 31.58
C GLY A 2 -3.72 0.59 30.44
N SER A 3 -4.12 -0.08 29.36
CA SER A 3 -3.39 -0.18 28.11
C SER A 3 -3.12 1.21 27.52
N HIS A 4 -1.86 1.57 27.33
CA HIS A 4 -1.50 2.49 26.25
C HIS A 4 -0.39 1.82 25.44
N CYS A 5 -0.75 1.52 24.20
CA CYS A 5 0.05 0.85 23.21
C CYS A 5 1.36 1.62 22.95
N SER A 6 2.47 1.13 23.49
CA SER A 6 3.78 1.40 22.92
C SER A 6 3.84 0.74 21.54
N LYS A 7 3.77 1.52 20.47
CA LYS A 7 4.48 1.14 19.25
C LYS A 7 5.05 2.35 18.54
N ALA A 8 6.36 2.47 18.74
CA ALA A 8 7.25 3.36 18.04
C ALA A 8 7.30 3.06 16.52
N SER A 9 7.95 4.00 15.83
CA SER A 9 8.69 3.85 14.56
C SER A 9 7.89 4.25 13.31
N ALA A 10 8.38 5.05 12.36
CA ALA A 10 9.76 5.41 12.09
C ALA A 10 9.86 6.76 11.37
N THR A 11 10.65 7.66 11.93
CA THR A 11 11.43 8.64 11.18
C THR A 11 12.36 7.87 10.23
N ALA A 12 11.97 7.70 8.97
CA ALA A 12 12.91 7.28 7.93
C ALA A 12 13.65 8.54 7.43
N LYS A 13 14.86 8.74 7.96
CA LYS A 13 15.82 9.70 7.40
C LYS A 13 16.02 9.42 5.89
N PRO A 14 16.09 10.48 5.07
CA PRO A 14 16.38 10.37 3.64
C PRO A 14 17.88 10.08 3.50
N SER A 15 18.23 8.94 2.94
CA SER A 15 19.62 8.64 2.62
C SER A 15 19.66 7.88 1.30
N ASP A 16 20.42 8.49 0.40
CA ASP A 16 20.90 8.02 -0.89
C ASP A 16 20.05 8.25 -2.14
N ALA A 17 20.77 8.54 -3.21
CA ALA A 17 20.41 9.42 -4.30
C ALA A 17 19.36 8.86 -5.30
N PRO A 18 18.73 9.75 -6.08
CA PRO A 18 17.49 9.48 -6.79
C PRO A 18 17.74 9.25 -8.28
N GLU A 19 17.57 8.03 -8.79
CA GLU A 19 17.47 7.90 -10.26
C GLU A 19 16.32 7.01 -10.77
N LYS A 20 15.63 6.21 -9.92
CA LYS A 20 14.43 5.45 -10.37
C LYS A 20 13.33 5.27 -9.33
N GLU A 21 13.35 6.03 -8.23
CA GLU A 21 12.24 5.97 -7.26
C GLU A 21 11.08 6.83 -7.74
N LEU A 22 10.00 6.17 -8.17
CA LEU A 22 8.79 6.87 -8.61
C LEU A 22 8.18 7.63 -7.43
N GLY A 23 7.68 8.85 -7.71
CA GLY A 23 6.93 9.62 -6.73
C GLY A 23 5.71 8.84 -6.22
N PRO A 24 5.20 9.12 -5.02
CA PRO A 24 4.12 8.34 -4.39
C PRO A 24 2.85 8.26 -5.26
N VAL A 25 2.48 9.35 -5.93
CA VAL A 25 1.33 9.38 -6.85
C VAL A 25 1.59 8.50 -8.06
N GLU A 26 2.77 8.63 -8.67
CA GLU A 26 3.13 7.87 -9.87
C GLU A 26 3.29 6.38 -9.59
N LEU A 27 3.85 6.04 -8.43
CA LEU A 27 3.94 4.69 -7.90
C LEU A 27 2.54 4.09 -7.70
N CYS A 28 1.60 4.85 -7.17
CA CYS A 28 0.20 4.43 -7.03
C CYS A 28 -0.42 4.12 -8.40
N SER A 29 -0.28 5.01 -9.37
CA SER A 29 -0.78 4.79 -10.74
C SER A 29 -0.12 3.58 -11.40
N ARG A 30 1.19 3.38 -11.20
CA ARG A 30 1.92 2.21 -11.72
C ARG A 30 1.40 0.91 -11.10
N LEU A 31 1.20 0.89 -9.79
CA LEU A 31 0.63 -0.25 -9.06
C LEU A 31 -0.80 -0.53 -9.52
N GLN A 32 -1.61 0.50 -9.77
CA GLN A 32 -2.97 0.34 -10.29
C GLN A 32 -2.98 -0.28 -11.69
N SER A 33 -2.06 0.10 -12.58
CA SER A 33 -2.00 -0.49 -13.93
C SER A 33 -1.33 -1.87 -13.98
N SER A 34 -0.46 -2.19 -13.01
CA SER A 34 0.39 -3.38 -13.10
C SER A 34 0.06 -4.48 -12.09
N LEU A 35 -0.56 -4.18 -10.95
CA LEU A 35 -1.09 -5.23 -10.09
C LEU A 35 -2.33 -5.85 -10.74
N PRO A 36 -2.63 -7.12 -10.45
CA PRO A 36 -3.91 -7.73 -10.84
C PRO A 36 -5.06 -7.13 -10.01
N VAL A 37 -5.37 -5.87 -10.28
CA VAL A 37 -6.53 -5.15 -9.74
C VAL A 37 -7.80 -5.68 -10.40
N GLY A 38 -8.21 -6.86 -9.98
CA GLY A 38 -9.47 -7.47 -10.40
C GLY A 38 -10.66 -6.94 -9.59
N THR A 39 -11.86 -7.17 -10.12
CA THR A 39 -13.08 -7.07 -9.31
C THR A 39 -13.10 -8.25 -8.34
N ARG A 40 -12.82 -7.98 -7.06
CA ARG A 40 -12.90 -9.03 -6.02
C ARG A 40 -14.29 -9.01 -5.40
N HIS A 41 -14.92 -10.18 -5.42
CA HIS A 41 -16.26 -10.39 -4.90
C HIS A 41 -16.17 -10.83 -3.44
N ARG A 42 -16.57 -9.99 -2.48
CA ARG A 42 -16.71 -10.41 -1.08
C ARG A 42 -18.02 -11.18 -0.86
N THR A 43 -19.04 -10.86 -1.65
CA THR A 43 -20.36 -11.51 -1.66
C THR A 43 -21.02 -11.24 -3.02
N ALA A 44 -22.04 -12.01 -3.41
CA ALA A 44 -22.79 -11.81 -4.66
C ALA A 44 -23.32 -10.36 -4.86
N LEU A 45 -23.52 -9.61 -3.77
CA LEU A 45 -24.03 -8.22 -3.78
C LEU A 45 -22.95 -7.14 -3.54
N LYS A 46 -21.75 -7.50 -3.08
CA LYS A 46 -20.67 -6.53 -2.76
C LYS A 46 -19.45 -6.80 -3.64
N LYS A 47 -19.41 -6.07 -4.75
CA LYS A 47 -18.28 -5.99 -5.68
C LYS A 47 -17.36 -4.87 -5.21
N PHE A 48 -16.11 -5.21 -4.92
CA PHE A 48 -15.07 -4.21 -4.73
C PHE A 48 -14.14 -4.25 -5.94
N PRO A 49 -14.35 -3.36 -6.93
CA PRO A 49 -13.39 -3.19 -8.00
C PRO A 49 -12.08 -2.61 -7.43
N ASN A 50 -10.95 -2.93 -8.07
CA ASN A 50 -9.64 -2.33 -7.80
C ASN A 50 -9.03 -2.63 -6.42
N CYS A 51 -9.21 -3.87 -5.92
CA CYS A 51 -8.57 -4.33 -4.69
C CYS A 51 -7.34 -5.21 -4.96
N PHE A 52 -6.33 -5.07 -4.09
CA PHE A 52 -5.09 -5.83 -4.12
C PHE A 52 -4.68 -6.23 -2.69
N SER A 53 -3.85 -7.26 -2.57
CA SER A 53 -3.26 -7.66 -1.29
C SER A 53 -1.96 -6.91 -1.03
N SER A 54 -1.63 -6.68 0.25
CA SER A 54 -0.30 -6.12 0.60
C SER A 54 0.86 -6.94 0.03
N VAL A 55 0.67 -8.26 -0.11
CA VAL A 55 1.69 -9.15 -0.64
C VAL A 55 1.95 -8.87 -2.11
N GLU A 56 0.89 -8.70 -2.92
CA GLU A 56 1.00 -8.35 -4.33
C GLU A 56 1.72 -7.00 -4.52
N ALA A 57 1.34 -5.97 -3.75
CA ALA A 57 2.02 -4.66 -3.82
C ALA A 57 3.50 -4.73 -3.44
N VAL A 58 3.84 -5.43 -2.36
CA VAL A 58 5.23 -5.59 -1.94
C VAL A 58 6.02 -6.41 -2.94
N ASN A 59 5.46 -7.50 -3.47
CA ASN A 59 6.11 -8.32 -4.48
C ASN A 59 6.41 -7.51 -5.74
N TRP A 60 5.43 -6.75 -6.21
CA TRP A 60 5.60 -5.86 -7.36
C TRP A 60 6.70 -4.82 -7.15
N MET A 61 6.77 -4.22 -5.96
CA MET A 61 7.83 -3.27 -5.63
C MET A 61 9.23 -3.90 -5.67
N LEU A 62 9.37 -5.15 -5.25
CA LEU A 62 10.62 -5.88 -5.32
C LEU A 62 10.99 -6.25 -6.76
N GLU A 63 10.02 -6.75 -7.53
CA GLU A 63 10.20 -7.13 -8.94
C GLU A 63 10.62 -5.93 -9.81
N HIS A 64 10.02 -4.76 -9.57
CA HIS A 64 10.31 -3.53 -10.31
C HIS A 64 11.46 -2.72 -9.72
N LYS A 65 12.18 -3.27 -8.72
CA LYS A 65 13.27 -2.61 -7.99
C LYS A 65 12.86 -1.25 -7.43
N GLN A 66 11.59 -1.07 -7.11
CA GLN A 66 11.05 0.09 -6.40
C GLN A 66 11.31 -0.01 -4.90
N ALA A 67 11.66 -1.18 -4.39
CA ALA A 67 12.15 -1.36 -3.03
C ALA A 67 13.31 -2.36 -3.03
N ARG A 68 14.30 -2.15 -2.16
CA ARG A 68 15.41 -3.09 -1.97
C ARG A 68 14.98 -4.27 -1.10
N ASP A 69 14.07 -4.02 -0.18
CA ASP A 69 13.59 -5.00 0.81
C ASP A 69 12.09 -4.90 1.08
N LYS A 70 11.50 -5.98 1.63
CA LYS A 70 10.09 -5.97 2.09
C LYS A 70 9.82 -4.81 3.05
N ARG A 71 10.77 -4.48 3.93
CA ARG A 71 10.63 -3.37 4.89
C ARG A 71 10.55 -2.01 4.18
N GLU A 72 11.30 -1.81 3.11
CA GLU A 72 11.21 -0.61 2.28
C GLU A 72 9.87 -0.54 1.54
N ALA A 73 9.46 -1.66 0.93
CA ALA A 73 8.17 -1.72 0.23
C ALA A 73 6.99 -1.39 1.17
N VAL A 74 7.02 -1.93 2.39
CA VAL A 74 6.05 -1.61 3.45
C VAL A 74 6.07 -0.13 3.80
N ARG A 75 7.24 0.49 3.99
CA ARG A 75 7.36 1.95 4.25
C ARG A 75 6.79 2.79 3.10
N LYS A 76 7.03 2.39 1.86
CA LYS A 76 6.46 3.06 0.68
C LYS A 76 4.94 2.94 0.64
N CYS A 77 4.40 1.73 0.83
CA CYS A 77 2.95 1.52 0.88
C CYS A 77 2.30 2.28 2.06
N GLN A 78 2.95 2.34 3.23
CA GLN A 78 2.50 3.14 4.36
C GLN A 78 2.44 4.63 3.99
N THR A 79 3.41 5.14 3.23
CA THR A 79 3.38 6.53 2.71
C THR A 79 2.20 6.75 1.76
N LEU A 80 1.88 5.77 0.90
CA LEU A 80 0.70 5.83 0.03
C LEU A 80 -0.61 5.88 0.84
N LEU A 81 -0.68 5.08 1.91
CA LEU A 81 -1.83 5.04 2.82
C LEU A 81 -1.99 6.36 3.59
N GLY A 82 -0.89 6.89 4.13
CA GLY A 82 -0.90 8.18 4.86
C GLY A 82 -1.25 9.38 3.97
N ARG A 83 -1.02 9.28 2.65
CA ARG A 83 -1.45 10.28 1.66
C ARG A 83 -2.88 10.07 1.17
N GLY A 84 -3.54 8.98 1.57
CA GLY A 84 -4.89 8.64 1.11
C GLY A 84 -4.96 8.18 -0.35
N LEU A 85 -3.86 7.71 -0.94
CA LEU A 85 -3.83 7.15 -2.30
C LEU A 85 -4.34 5.70 -2.33
N ILE A 86 -4.09 4.97 -1.25
CA ILE A 86 -4.65 3.65 -1.01
C ILE A 86 -5.40 3.66 0.32
N GLU A 87 -6.37 2.78 0.45
CA GLU A 87 -7.17 2.64 1.65
C GLU A 87 -7.28 1.16 2.02
N GLN A 88 -7.20 0.84 3.32
CA GLN A 88 -7.39 -0.54 3.78
C GLN A 88 -8.89 -0.86 3.82
N VAL A 89 -9.27 -2.02 3.28
CA VAL A 89 -10.70 -2.39 3.14
C VAL A 89 -11.31 -2.97 4.43
N ASP A 90 -10.49 -3.59 5.29
CA ASP A 90 -10.98 -4.45 6.38
C ASP A 90 -10.18 -4.24 7.70
N GLY A 91 -9.87 -2.99 8.08
CA GLY A 91 -9.26 -2.75 9.41
C GLY A 91 -8.57 -1.40 9.62
N PRO A 92 -7.58 -1.33 10.55
CA PRO A 92 -6.93 -0.08 10.96
C PRO A 92 -6.14 0.61 9.85
N ALA A 93 -5.99 1.93 9.93
CA ALA A 93 -5.29 2.79 8.95
C ALA A 93 -3.75 2.63 8.94
N GLU A 94 -3.26 1.41 9.17
CA GLU A 94 -1.84 1.08 9.15
C GLU A 94 -1.56 0.02 8.09
N PHE A 95 -0.54 0.24 7.27
CA PHE A 95 -0.13 -0.73 6.27
C PHE A 95 0.67 -1.84 6.94
N ALA A 96 0.08 -3.03 6.97
CA ALA A 96 0.76 -4.23 7.40
C ALA A 96 0.85 -5.23 6.24
N TYR A 97 2.01 -5.88 6.14
CA TYR A 97 2.26 -6.96 5.19
C TYR A 97 1.60 -8.25 5.70
N GLY A 98 0.70 -8.83 4.90
CA GLY A 98 0.05 -10.10 5.21
C GLY A 98 -0.97 -10.55 4.18
N VAL A 99 -1.12 -11.87 4.04
CA VAL A 99 -2.03 -12.53 3.08
C VAL A 99 -3.51 -12.24 3.30
N LYS A 100 -3.90 -11.82 4.51
CA LYS A 100 -5.28 -11.45 4.86
C LYS A 100 -5.53 -9.93 4.87
N ARG A 101 -4.60 -9.13 4.33
CA ARG A 101 -4.73 -7.67 4.31
C ARG A 101 -4.95 -7.18 2.89
N PHE A 102 -6.14 -6.64 2.66
CA PHE A 102 -6.58 -6.11 1.38
C PHE A 102 -6.65 -4.59 1.44
N TYR A 103 -6.18 -3.98 0.36
CA TYR A 103 -6.17 -2.56 0.15
C TYR A 103 -6.87 -2.28 -1.17
N ARG A 104 -7.51 -1.12 -1.27
CA ARG A 104 -8.05 -0.59 -2.50
C ARG A 104 -7.28 0.65 -2.90
N PHE A 105 -7.17 0.88 -4.20
CA PHE A 105 -6.76 2.18 -4.68
C PHE A 105 -7.90 3.16 -4.45
N LYS A 106 -7.64 4.25 -3.72
CA LYS A 106 -8.52 5.39 -3.73
C LYS A 106 -8.12 6.15 -4.98
N ALA A 107 -8.82 5.91 -6.08
CA ALA A 107 -8.74 6.83 -7.21
C ALA A 107 -8.94 8.22 -6.63
N ALA A 108 -8.11 9.18 -7.04
CA ALA A 108 -8.38 10.58 -6.78
C ALA A 108 -9.67 10.93 -7.54
N GLU A 109 -10.81 10.47 -7.02
CA GLU A 109 -12.10 11.00 -7.34
C GLU A 109 -12.04 12.41 -6.78
N ALA A 110 -11.87 13.35 -7.72
CA ALA A 110 -12.15 14.75 -7.52
C ALA A 110 -13.44 14.87 -6.70
N ALA A 111 -13.43 15.83 -5.78
CA ALA A 111 -14.58 16.26 -4.99
C ALA A 111 -15.87 16.36 -5.82
#